data_AF-A0A957JII3-F1
#
_entry.id   AF-A0A957JII3-F1
#
_cell.length_a   1.000
_cell.length_b   1.000
_cell.length_c   1.000
_cell.angle_alpha   90.00
_cell.angle_beta   90.00
_cell.angle_gamma   90.00
#
_symmetry.space_group_name_H-M   'P 1'
#
loop_
_entity.id
_entity.type
_entity.pdbx_description
1 polymer ?
#
loop_
_entity_poly.entity_id
_entity_poly.type
_entity_poly.pdbx_seq_one_letter_code
_entity_poly.pdbx_strand_id
1 'polypeptide(L)'
;MLTGAIPFDAPTPAALLHQHAYAPIPSVTTLNRTLSPACDQVIQKAMSKEKGDRYATAGLLSAALEQAITTGAVLAGKPTVVLPETPAGVTPPPTMPPPTTPPPT
;
A
#
# COMPACT_ATOMS: atom_id res chain seq x y z
N MET A 1 11.54 -3.55 -10.65
CA MET A 1 11.92 -3.14 -9.29
C MET A 1 12.11 -1.63 -9.28
N LEU A 2 11.45 -0.88 -8.39
CA LEU A 2 11.34 0.59 -8.47
C LEU A 2 12.47 1.33 -7.73
N THR A 3 12.87 0.84 -6.56
CA THR A 3 13.94 1.41 -5.72
C THR A 3 15.19 0.53 -5.65
N GLY A 4 15.11 -0.73 -6.09
CA GLY A 4 16.22 -1.70 -5.99
C GLY A 4 16.50 -2.21 -4.57
N ALA A 5 15.79 -1.72 -3.56
CA ALA A 5 15.92 -2.13 -2.16
C ALA A 5 14.56 -2.41 -1.53
N ILE A 6 14.54 -3.33 -0.56
CA ILE A 6 13.34 -3.68 0.20
C ILE A 6 13.01 -2.58 1.23
N PRO A 7 11.73 -2.26 1.47
CA PRO A 7 11.35 -1.19 2.41
C PRO A 7 11.66 -1.50 3.88
N PHE A 8 11.65 -2.76 4.27
CA PHE A 8 11.93 -3.21 5.63
C PHE A 8 12.92 -4.36 5.55
N ASP A 9 14.03 -4.22 6.26
CA ASP A 9 15.07 -5.23 6.38
C ASP A 9 15.45 -5.34 7.86
N ALA A 10 15.48 -6.58 8.36
CA ALA A 10 15.80 -6.84 9.74
C ALA A 10 16.46 -8.22 9.89
N PRO A 11 17.42 -8.36 10.83
CA PRO A 11 18.17 -9.61 11.01
C PRO A 11 17.35 -10.74 11.62
N THR A 12 16.17 -10.45 12.19
CA THR A 12 15.28 -11.46 12.78
C THR A 12 13.84 -11.31 12.29
N PRO A 13 13.09 -12.42 12.14
CA PRO A 13 11.69 -12.37 11.74
C PRO A 13 10.81 -11.53 12.68
N ALA A 14 11.08 -11.56 13.98
CA ALA A 14 10.34 -10.76 14.97
C ALA A 14 10.56 -9.26 14.77
N ALA A 15 11.79 -8.83 14.51
CA ALA A 15 12.10 -7.43 14.20
C ALA A 15 11.49 -7.00 12.87
N LEU A 16 11.46 -7.88 11.86
CA LEU A 16 10.80 -7.61 10.58
C LEU A 16 9.29 -7.42 10.75
N LEU A 17 8.63 -8.29 11.53
CA LEU A 17 7.21 -8.14 11.87
C LEU A 17 6.93 -6.81 12.58
N HIS A 18 7.79 -6.42 13.53
CA HIS A 18 7.68 -5.13 14.21
C HIS A 18 7.82 -3.96 13.23
N GLN A 19 8.75 -4.02 12.27
CA GLN A 19 8.86 -3.00 11.23
C GLN A 19 7.61 -2.95 10.32
N HIS A 20 7.07 -4.10 9.95
CA HIS A 20 5.82 -4.16 9.20
C HIS A 20 4.63 -3.59 9.98
N ALA A 21 4.61 -3.72 11.30
CA ALA A 21 3.53 -3.19 12.13
C ALA A 21 3.67 -1.68 12.41
N TYR A 22 4.87 -1.22 12.77
CA TYR A 22 5.04 0.11 13.39
C TYR A 22 6.05 1.02 12.71
N ALA A 23 6.99 0.48 11.92
CA ALA A 23 8.02 1.34 11.34
C ALA A 23 7.39 2.27 10.29
N PRO A 24 7.86 3.54 10.23
CA PRO A 24 7.46 4.46 9.18
C PRO A 24 7.88 3.92 7.82
N ILE A 25 7.07 4.19 6.80
CA ILE A 25 7.34 3.74 5.44
C ILE A 25 8.48 4.62 4.89
N PRO A 26 9.62 4.04 4.44
CA PRO A 26 10.71 4.82 3.90
C PRO A 26 10.27 5.51 2.60
N SER A 27 10.66 6.77 2.43
CA SER A 27 10.39 7.51 1.20
C SER A 27 11.14 6.91 0.02
N VAL A 28 10.45 6.60 -1.08
CA VAL A 28 11.08 6.00 -2.27
C VAL A 28 11.97 6.99 -3.02
N THR A 29 11.73 8.29 -2.86
CA THR A 29 12.56 9.37 -3.40
C THR A 29 13.92 9.48 -2.72
N THR A 30 14.04 9.07 -1.44
CA THR A 30 15.34 9.03 -0.76
C THR A 30 16.17 7.82 -1.19
N LEU A 31 15.50 6.71 -1.54
CA LEU A 31 16.15 5.51 -2.10
C LEU A 31 16.48 5.67 -3.59
N ASN A 32 15.62 6.34 -4.36
CA ASN A 32 15.82 6.57 -5.79
C ASN A 32 15.34 7.97 -6.19
N ARG A 33 16.30 8.90 -6.33
CA ARG A 33 16.04 10.30 -6.72
C ARG A 33 15.50 10.49 -8.14
N THR A 34 15.52 9.46 -8.98
CA THR A 34 14.92 9.49 -10.32
C THR A 34 13.39 9.39 -10.26
N LEU A 35 12.83 8.99 -9.11
CA LEU A 35 11.38 8.88 -8.94
C LEU A 35 10.75 10.25 -8.61
N SER A 36 9.59 10.52 -9.19
CA SER A 36 8.81 11.71 -8.90
C SER A 36 8.23 11.66 -7.47
N PRO A 37 8.05 12.82 -6.79
CA PRO A 37 7.32 12.89 -5.52
C PRO A 37 5.90 12.31 -5.58
N ALA A 38 5.26 12.32 -6.76
CA ALA A 38 3.96 11.69 -6.96
C ALA A 38 4.03 10.16 -6.75
N CYS A 39 5.11 9.51 -7.18
CA CYS A 39 5.32 8.09 -6.96
C CYS A 39 5.50 7.78 -5.47
N ASP A 40 6.16 8.68 -4.72
CA ASP A 40 6.33 8.54 -3.28
C ASP A 40 4.98 8.54 -2.56
N GLN A 41 4.09 9.45 -2.90
CA GLN A 41 2.75 9.50 -2.31
C GLN A 41 1.93 8.21 -2.59
N VAL A 42 2.02 7.68 -3.81
CA VAL A 42 1.34 6.42 -4.17
C VAL A 42 1.89 5.26 -3.34
N ILE A 43 3.21 5.15 -3.18
CA ILE A 43 3.83 4.06 -2.40
C ILE A 43 3.53 4.21 -0.91
N GLN A 44 3.59 5.42 -0.36
CA GLN A 44 3.19 5.70 1.03
C GLN A 44 1.75 5.25 1.29
N LYS A 45 0.82 5.61 0.39
CA LYS A 45 -0.58 5.19 0.49
C LYS A 45 -0.74 3.66 0.36
N ALA A 46 -0.04 3.04 -0.59
CA ALA A 46 -0.10 1.60 -0.79
C ALA A 46 0.41 0.80 0.42
N MET A 47 1.42 1.33 1.11
CA MET A 47 2.05 0.70 2.27
C MET A 47 1.47 1.14 3.62
N SER A 48 0.39 1.94 3.63
CA SER A 48 -0.30 2.36 4.85
C SER A 48 -0.65 1.18 5.74
N LYS A 49 -0.47 1.36 7.06
CA LYS A 49 -0.79 0.33 8.06
C LYS A 49 -2.30 0.17 8.22
N GLU A 50 -3.03 1.27 8.13
CA GLU A 50 -4.47 1.29 8.15
C GLU A 50 -5.06 0.80 6.83
N LYS A 51 -5.96 -0.18 6.90
CA LYS A 51 -6.55 -0.77 5.69
C LYS A 51 -7.36 0.24 4.88
N GLY A 52 -8.01 1.19 5.55
CA GLY A 52 -8.83 2.22 4.92
C GLY A 52 -8.02 3.29 4.18
N ASP A 53 -6.76 3.50 4.58
CA ASP A 53 -5.86 4.43 3.92
C ASP A 53 -5.19 3.84 2.68
N ARG A 54 -5.28 2.51 2.47
CA ARG A 54 -4.73 1.83 1.28
C ARG A 54 -5.68 1.94 0.09
N TYR A 55 -5.15 1.62 -1.10
CA TYR A 55 -5.98 1.42 -2.29
C TYR A 55 -6.89 0.21 -2.09
N ALA A 56 -8.18 0.39 -2.37
CA ALA A 56 -9.18 -0.66 -2.22
C ALA A 56 -8.92 -1.86 -3.15
N THR A 57 -8.30 -1.63 -4.31
CA THR A 57 -8.00 -2.67 -5.29
C THR A 57 -6.61 -2.46 -5.91
N ALA A 58 -6.04 -3.56 -6.42
CA ALA A 58 -4.79 -3.50 -7.18
C ALA A 58 -4.90 -2.61 -8.43
N GLY A 59 -6.08 -2.56 -9.07
CA GLY A 59 -6.33 -1.69 -10.24
C GLY A 59 -6.28 -0.20 -9.90
N LEU A 60 -6.76 0.20 -8.72
CA LEU A 60 -6.63 1.59 -8.26
C LEU A 60 -5.18 1.97 -7.97
N LEU A 61 -4.39 1.02 -7.46
CA LEU A 61 -2.96 1.22 -7.24
C LEU A 61 -2.21 1.36 -8.58
N SER A 62 -2.49 0.49 -9.55
CA SER A 62 -1.82 0.56 -10.86
C SER A 62 -2.17 1.84 -11.60
N ALA A 63 -3.44 2.25 -11.61
CA ALA A 63 -3.88 3.50 -12.22
C ALA A 63 -3.22 4.72 -11.56
N ALA A 64 -3.13 4.74 -10.22
CA ALA A 64 -2.46 5.82 -9.51
C ALA A 64 -0.95 5.87 -9.80
N LEU A 65 -0.31 4.71 -9.95
CA LEU A 65 1.12 4.62 -10.29
C LEU A 65 1.38 5.07 -11.74
N GLU A 66 0.55 4.64 -12.70
CA GLU A 66 0.61 5.07 -14.09
C GLU A 66 0.41 6.59 -14.23
N GLN A 67 -0.54 7.14 -13.48
CA GLN A 67 -0.73 8.59 -13.39
C GLN A 67 0.47 9.28 -12.73
N ALA A 68 1.06 8.74 -11.67
CA ALA A 68 2.22 9.34 -11.03
C ALA A 68 3.45 9.38 -11.97
N ILE A 69 3.62 8.36 -12.81
CA ILE A 69 4.69 8.29 -13.81
C ILE A 69 4.42 9.26 -14.97
N THR A 70 3.18 9.32 -15.47
CA THR A 70 2.79 10.17 -16.61
C THR A 70 2.69 11.65 -16.22
N THR A 71 2.07 11.95 -15.09
CA THR A 71 1.83 13.31 -14.56
C THR A 71 3.03 13.87 -13.81
N GLY A 72 4.09 13.08 -13.59
CA GLY A 72 5.41 13.60 -13.19
C GLY A 72 5.97 14.67 -14.14
N ALA A 73 5.36 14.83 -15.33
CA ALA A 73 5.64 15.88 -16.29
C ALA A 73 4.74 17.14 -16.19
N VAL A 74 3.61 17.13 -15.45
CA VAL A 74 2.66 18.25 -15.44
C VAL A 74 2.15 18.57 -14.03
N LEU A 75 2.81 19.56 -13.42
CA LEU A 75 2.28 20.61 -12.54
C LEU A 75 1.03 20.29 -11.69
N ALA A 76 1.26 20.18 -10.38
CA ALA A 76 0.51 20.89 -9.33
C ALA A 76 -1.02 21.05 -9.49
N GLY A 77 -1.74 19.99 -9.84
CA GLY A 77 -3.20 19.95 -9.81
C GLY A 77 -3.68 18.86 -8.85
N LYS A 78 -4.42 19.23 -7.81
CA LYS A 78 -5.10 18.31 -6.87
C LYS A 78 -5.70 17.11 -7.63
N PRO A 79 -5.39 15.86 -7.27
CA PRO A 79 -6.11 14.73 -7.81
C PRO A 79 -7.48 14.70 -7.12
N THR A 80 -8.46 15.40 -7.71
CA THR A 80 -9.86 15.04 -7.53
C THR A 80 -10.00 13.65 -8.13
N VAL A 81 -9.91 12.63 -7.27
CA VAL A 81 -10.34 11.28 -7.57
C VAL A 81 -11.83 11.40 -7.88
N VAL A 82 -12.17 11.42 -9.17
CA VAL A 82 -13.55 11.24 -9.62
C VAL A 82 -13.91 9.81 -9.23
N LEU A 83 -14.80 9.69 -8.25
CA LEU A 83 -15.44 8.43 -7.88
C LEU A 83 -16.42 8.10 -9.01
N PRO A 84 -16.23 7.06 -9.85
CA PRO A 84 -17.38 6.50 -10.54
C PRO A 84 -18.19 5.78 -9.47
N GLU A 85 -19.28 6.42 -9.06
CA GLU A 85 -20.28 5.80 -8.18
C GLU A 85 -20.89 4.65 -8.98
N THR A 86 -20.44 3.42 -8.72
CA THR A 86 -21.13 2.22 -9.16
C THR A 86 -21.52 1.42 -7.92
N PRO A 87 -22.82 1.32 -7.61
CA PRO A 87 -23.31 0.48 -6.53
C PRO A 87 -23.36 -0.96 -7.05
N ALA A 88 -22.38 -1.78 -6.70
CA ALA A 88 -22.47 -3.22 -6.98
C ALA A 88 -21.75 -3.99 -5.88
N GLY A 89 -22.54 -4.76 -5.14
CA GLY A 89 -22.07 -5.58 -4.04
C GLY A 89 -20.98 -6.54 -4.47
N VAL A 90 -19.93 -6.58 -3.66
CA VAL A 90 -18.96 -7.67 -3.62
C VAL A 90 -18.93 -8.13 -2.17
N THR A 91 -19.44 -9.34 -1.98
CA THR A 91 -19.63 -10.10 -0.76
C THR A 91 -18.44 -10.04 0.19
N PRO A 92 -18.67 -10.05 1.53
CA PRO A 92 -17.57 -10.20 2.49
C PRO A 92 -16.83 -11.53 2.25
N PRO A 93 -15.50 -11.58 2.45
CA PRO A 93 -14.73 -12.82 2.37
C PRO A 93 -15.27 -13.83 3.41
N PRO A 94 -15.23 -15.14 3.12
CA PRO A 94 -15.72 -16.15 4.05
C PRO A 94 -14.94 -16.07 5.38
N THR A 95 -15.67 -15.82 6.46
CA THR A 95 -15.22 -15.97 7.84
C THR A 95 -14.67 -17.37 8.02
N MET A 96 -13.37 -17.49 8.21
CA MET A 96 -12.76 -18.74 8.65
C MET A 96 -13.24 -19.01 10.10
N PRO A 97 -13.79 -20.20 10.42
CA PRO A 97 -14.20 -20.51 11.78
C PRO A 97 -12.99 -20.53 12.73
N PRO A 98 -13.17 -20.17 14.01
CA PRO A 98 -12.10 -20.25 15.00
C PRO A 98 -11.61 -21.71 15.15
N PRO A 99 -10.32 -21.96 15.43
CA PRO A 99 -9.84 -23.29 15.76
C PRO A 99 -10.49 -23.76 17.06
N THR A 100 -11.32 -24.80 16.97
CA THR A 100 -11.88 -25.50 18.12
C THR A 100 -10.75 -26.27 18.81
N THR A 101 -10.28 -25.79 19.96
CA THR A 101 -9.42 -26.58 20.85
C THR A 101 -10.29 -27.63 21.56
N PRO A 102 -10.02 -28.93 21.45
CA PRO A 102 -10.63 -29.90 22.36
C PRO A 102 -9.96 -29.82 23.74
N PRO A 103 -10.70 -29.89 24.86
CA PRO A 103 -10.11 -30.08 26.17
C PRO A 103 -9.53 -31.51 26.30
N PRO A 104 -8.37 -31.71 26.93
CA PRO A 104 -7.88 -33.03 27.32
C PRO A 104 -8.48 -33.47 28.67
N THR A 105 -8.99 -34.71 28.69
CA THR A 105 -9.36 -35.59 29.83
C THR A 105 -10.45 -35.10 30.80
#